data_AF-A0AAD9R6C1-F1
#
_entry.id   AF-A0AAD9R6C1-F1
#
_cell.length_a   1.000
_cell.length_b   1.000
_cell.length_c   1.000
_cell.angle_alpha   90.00
_cell.angle_beta   90.00
_cell.angle_gamma   90.00
#
_symmetry.space_group_name_H-M   'P 1'
#
loop_
_entity.id
_entity.type
_entity.pdbx_description
1 polymer ?
#
loop_
_entity_poly.entity_id
_entity_poly.type
_entity_poly.pdbx_seq_one_letter_code
_entity_poly.pdbx_strand_id
1 'polypeptide(L)'
;MSSKISLTHHTDFQLHEYHPKVPYGIRFIRWLGLERITAYRGWVLILTFFAYTTYHLSRKPISVVKGTLNPNCSKHTSNCHGWTPFDSHDADELLGALDLAFLFSYAVGMFFSGLLAEHMDLRHFLTVGMLASGLFSIAFGLGYFWNVHYFAYFVVVQILSGFCQSSGWPSVVECVGNWFGKGRGYSFIVPGCIISGMGIIVFLFLVVDPTHVGCPPPQQHCKVQVDSSSPVEISSASGQGDNAHAITFWRAVLIPGVIEYSLCLFFAKLVSYTFLFWLPFYIEHTPIGGERYGPRISADLSTLFDVGGIIGGILAGYISDKMECSGITVVVMLIIAAPMLFIYRFLANANLETNIVLMAVTGICVNGPYALITTAVSANLGTHPCLQGNTKAMATVTAIIDGTGSMGAALGPLLTGIISPTGWNNVFFMLIAADVLAAILLSRQVMFELQRCCSSSRREMLASSLSDRESGIHTDSAASSYSNSWDEQAPLLGS
;
A
#
# COMPACT_ATOMS: atom_id res chain seq x y z
N MET A 1 36.86 -25.60 47.89
CA MET A 1 37.66 -25.83 46.66
C MET A 1 37.00 -27.00 45.92
N SER A 2 36.08 -26.73 44.99
CA SER A 2 36.35 -26.58 43.54
C SER A 2 36.91 -27.89 42.96
N SER A 3 36.15 -28.64 42.15
CA SER A 3 36.03 -28.30 40.72
C SER A 3 34.72 -28.78 40.06
N LYS A 4 34.29 -27.99 39.09
CA LYS A 4 33.18 -28.18 38.15
C LYS A 4 33.50 -29.29 37.14
N ILE A 5 32.50 -30.10 36.76
CA ILE A 5 32.33 -30.59 35.38
C ILE A 5 30.84 -30.47 35.02
N SER A 6 30.58 -29.67 33.99
CA SER A 6 29.30 -29.49 33.31
C SER A 6 29.05 -30.67 32.37
N LEU A 7 27.84 -31.20 32.30
CA LEU A 7 27.34 -31.80 31.06
C LEU A 7 25.81 -31.72 30.97
N THR A 8 25.36 -30.88 30.04
CA THR A 8 24.03 -30.74 29.47
C THR A 8 23.49 -32.05 28.90
N HIS A 9 22.28 -32.46 29.28
CA HIS A 9 21.52 -33.46 28.54
C HIS A 9 20.32 -32.79 27.87
N HIS A 10 20.39 -32.69 26.55
CA HIS A 10 19.30 -32.33 25.65
C HIS A 10 18.13 -33.32 25.83
N THR A 11 16.93 -32.79 26.04
CA THR A 11 15.67 -33.51 25.89
C THR A 11 15.23 -33.44 24.43
N ASP A 12 15.42 -34.54 23.70
CA ASP A 12 14.86 -34.72 22.36
C ASP A 12 13.33 -34.85 22.46
N PHE A 13 12.64 -33.87 21.89
CA PHE A 13 11.19 -33.86 21.74
C PHE A 13 10.82 -34.72 20.51
N GLN A 14 10.54 -36.00 20.73
CA GLN A 14 9.96 -36.85 19.68
C GLN A 14 8.50 -36.45 19.41
N LEU A 15 8.26 -35.83 18.25
CA LEU A 15 6.93 -35.65 17.66
C LEU A 15 6.84 -36.44 16.36
N HIS A 16 6.39 -37.69 16.46
CA HIS A 16 5.91 -38.47 15.32
C HIS A 16 4.44 -38.84 15.55
N GLU A 17 3.56 -37.86 15.31
CA GLU A 17 2.13 -38.12 15.11
C GLU A 17 1.74 -37.80 13.66
N TYR A 18 1.32 -38.85 12.96
CA TYR A 18 0.98 -38.87 11.55
C TYR A 18 -0.48 -38.41 11.37
N HIS A 19 -0.71 -37.13 11.10
CA HIS A 19 -2.07 -36.62 10.84
C HIS A 19 -2.51 -36.84 9.37
N PRO A 20 -3.64 -37.53 9.09
CA PRO A 20 -4.03 -37.93 7.72
C PRO A 20 -4.53 -36.82 6.78
N LYS A 21 -4.62 -35.55 7.21
CA LYS A 21 -5.26 -34.46 6.44
C LYS A 21 -4.26 -33.38 5.99
N VAL A 22 -3.12 -33.78 5.45
CA VAL A 22 -2.11 -32.83 4.96
C VAL A 22 -2.18 -32.73 3.42
N PRO A 23 -2.54 -31.56 2.85
CA PRO A 23 -2.64 -31.32 1.40
C PRO A 23 -1.37 -31.74 0.63
N TYR A 24 -1.54 -32.19 -0.62
CA TYR A 24 -0.44 -32.68 -1.46
C TYR A 24 0.70 -31.66 -1.65
N GLY A 25 0.39 -30.35 -1.74
CA GLY A 25 1.41 -29.30 -1.83
C GLY A 25 2.33 -29.22 -0.62
N ILE A 26 1.83 -29.57 0.57
CA ILE A 26 2.62 -29.59 1.81
C ILE A 26 3.54 -30.82 1.85
N ARG A 27 3.11 -31.94 1.25
CA ARG A 27 3.96 -33.14 1.11
C ARG A 27 5.15 -32.87 0.20
N PHE A 28 4.94 -32.11 -0.88
CA PHE A 28 5.99 -31.66 -1.80
C PHE A 28 7.00 -30.71 -1.12
N ILE A 29 6.51 -29.77 -0.30
CA ILE A 29 7.36 -28.86 0.47
C ILE A 29 8.22 -29.59 1.52
N ARG A 30 7.67 -30.62 2.16
CA ARG A 30 8.44 -31.47 3.09
C ARG A 30 9.57 -32.24 2.39
N TRP A 31 9.40 -32.56 1.10
CA TRP A 31 10.42 -33.25 0.30
C TRP A 31 11.60 -32.34 -0.07
N LEU A 32 11.38 -31.02 -0.15
CA LEU A 32 12.42 -30.01 -0.51
C LEU A 32 13.37 -29.63 0.65
N GLY A 33 13.23 -30.20 1.85
CA GLY A 33 14.15 -29.94 2.97
C GLY A 33 14.10 -28.53 3.59
N LEU A 34 13.15 -27.69 3.17
CA LEU A 34 12.89 -26.39 3.80
C LEU A 34 12.24 -26.60 5.17
N GLU A 35 12.65 -25.82 6.18
CA GLU A 35 11.94 -25.78 7.46
C GLU A 35 10.45 -25.54 7.19
N ARG A 36 9.60 -26.45 7.67
CA ARG A 36 8.17 -26.49 7.39
C ARG A 36 7.49 -25.14 7.68
N ILE A 37 7.94 -24.43 8.71
CA ILE A 37 7.41 -23.13 9.11
C ILE A 37 7.83 -22.01 8.14
N THR A 38 9.05 -22.03 7.65
CA THR A 38 9.60 -21.06 6.68
C THR A 38 8.93 -21.22 5.32
N ALA A 39 8.66 -22.45 4.91
CA ALA A 39 7.94 -22.70 3.68
C ALA A 39 6.46 -22.29 3.74
N TYR A 40 5.75 -22.52 4.86
CA TYR A 40 4.39 -22.01 5.02
C TYR A 40 4.34 -20.49 5.09
N ARG A 41 5.26 -19.88 5.81
CA ARG A 41 5.45 -18.43 5.86
C ARG A 41 5.63 -17.86 4.45
N GLY A 42 6.53 -18.44 3.66
CA GLY A 42 6.74 -18.08 2.26
C GLY A 42 5.47 -18.23 1.42
N TRP A 43 4.76 -19.34 1.55
CA TRP A 43 3.54 -19.58 0.77
C TRP A 43 2.41 -18.62 1.12
N VAL A 44 2.21 -18.33 2.40
CA VAL A 44 1.20 -17.36 2.85
C VAL A 44 1.50 -16.00 2.23
N LEU A 45 2.75 -15.52 2.28
CA LEU A 45 3.14 -14.25 1.66
C LEU A 45 2.83 -14.23 0.16
N ILE A 46 3.25 -15.25 -0.57
CA ILE A 46 3.04 -15.31 -2.03
C ILE A 46 1.54 -15.31 -2.36
N LEU A 47 0.73 -16.12 -1.68
CA LEU A 47 -0.71 -16.21 -1.93
C LEU A 47 -1.42 -14.91 -1.57
N THR A 48 -1.14 -14.32 -0.40
CA THR A 48 -1.74 -13.05 0.00
C THR A 48 -1.30 -11.90 -0.91
N PHE A 49 -0.06 -11.95 -1.40
CA PHE A 49 0.45 -11.00 -2.36
C PHE A 49 -0.33 -11.06 -3.67
N PHE A 50 -0.39 -12.23 -4.31
CA PHE A 50 -1.13 -12.38 -5.56
C PHE A 50 -2.62 -12.09 -5.40
N ALA A 51 -3.23 -12.49 -4.28
CA ALA A 51 -4.61 -12.13 -3.99
C ALA A 51 -4.81 -10.61 -3.99
N TYR A 52 -3.97 -9.87 -3.25
CA TYR A 52 -4.05 -8.42 -3.19
C TYR A 52 -3.71 -7.75 -4.53
N THR A 53 -2.73 -8.27 -5.26
CA THR A 53 -2.40 -7.82 -6.62
C THR A 53 -3.60 -7.95 -7.55
N THR A 54 -4.34 -9.07 -7.51
CA THR A 54 -5.51 -9.26 -8.37
C THR A 54 -6.65 -8.31 -8.03
N TYR A 55 -6.85 -7.95 -6.75
CA TYR A 55 -7.79 -6.90 -6.36
C TYR A 55 -7.43 -5.56 -7.01
N HIS A 56 -6.17 -5.13 -6.92
CA HIS A 56 -5.74 -3.86 -7.52
C HIS A 56 -5.72 -3.90 -9.04
N LEU A 57 -5.36 -5.04 -9.63
CA LEU A 57 -5.41 -5.24 -11.09
C LEU A 57 -6.82 -5.00 -11.63
N SER A 58 -7.87 -5.39 -10.90
CA SER A 58 -9.25 -5.19 -11.33
C SER A 58 -9.69 -3.71 -11.36
N ARG A 59 -8.99 -2.81 -10.66
CA ARG A 59 -9.36 -1.39 -10.55
C ARG A 59 -8.84 -0.54 -11.71
N LYS A 60 -7.70 -0.93 -12.28
CA LYS A 60 -6.99 -0.16 -13.32
C LYS A 60 -7.71 -0.12 -14.69
N PRO A 61 -8.39 -1.18 -15.17
CA PRO A 61 -9.11 -1.13 -16.44
C PRO A 61 -10.10 0.04 -16.53
N ILE A 62 -10.79 0.39 -15.44
CA ILE A 62 -11.77 1.48 -15.41
C ILE A 62 -11.11 2.83 -15.78
N SER A 63 -9.90 3.11 -15.31
CA SER A 63 -9.21 4.37 -15.63
C SER A 63 -8.75 4.45 -17.09
N VAL A 64 -8.46 3.30 -17.71
CA VAL A 64 -8.09 3.19 -19.12
C VAL A 64 -9.30 3.35 -20.04
N VAL A 65 -10.44 2.72 -19.71
CA VAL A 65 -11.63 2.77 -20.57
C VAL A 65 -12.33 4.13 -20.55
N LYS A 66 -12.08 5.01 -19.56
CA LYS A 66 -12.67 6.36 -19.51
C LYS A 66 -12.49 7.16 -20.81
N GLY A 67 -11.30 7.13 -21.40
CA GLY A 67 -11.04 7.83 -22.67
C GLY A 67 -11.75 7.20 -23.87
N THR A 68 -12.07 5.90 -23.79
CA THR A 68 -12.90 5.22 -24.79
C THR A 68 -14.40 5.51 -24.59
N LEU A 69 -14.84 5.65 -23.34
CA LEU A 69 -16.23 6.01 -23.01
C LEU A 69 -16.54 7.47 -23.37
N ASN A 70 -15.60 8.38 -23.10
CA ASN A 70 -15.68 9.81 -23.42
C ASN A 70 -14.46 10.27 -24.25
N PRO A 71 -14.46 10.04 -25.58
CA PRO A 71 -13.34 10.42 -26.45
C PRO A 71 -13.33 11.92 -26.78
N ASN A 72 -12.14 12.54 -26.81
CA ASN A 72 -12.00 13.95 -27.19
C ASN A 72 -12.06 14.15 -28.72
N CYS A 73 -13.23 14.52 -29.23
CA CYS A 73 -13.51 14.66 -30.66
C CYS A 73 -13.06 15.99 -31.30
N SER A 74 -11.87 16.52 -30.96
CA SER A 74 -11.37 17.81 -31.49
C SER A 74 -11.08 17.82 -33.01
N LYS A 75 -10.97 16.68 -33.68
CA LYS A 75 -10.80 16.61 -35.15
C LYS A 75 -12.10 16.14 -35.78
N HIS A 76 -12.70 16.97 -36.63
CA HIS A 76 -13.91 16.72 -37.43
C HIS A 76 -13.84 15.40 -38.22
N THR A 77 -14.07 14.29 -37.54
CA THR A 77 -14.17 12.95 -38.11
C THR A 77 -15.55 12.46 -37.70
N SER A 78 -16.40 12.15 -38.67
CA SER A 78 -17.82 11.82 -38.51
C SER A 78 -18.13 10.58 -37.66
N ASN A 79 -17.11 9.93 -37.06
CA ASN A 79 -17.22 8.67 -36.33
C ASN A 79 -16.74 8.76 -34.86
N CYS A 80 -16.59 9.96 -34.31
CA CYS A 80 -16.22 10.13 -32.91
C CYS A 80 -17.49 10.19 -32.04
N HIS A 81 -17.93 9.03 -31.57
CA HIS A 81 -19.09 8.88 -30.69
C HIS A 81 -18.64 8.26 -29.37
N GLY A 82 -18.96 8.94 -28.25
CA GLY A 82 -18.81 8.36 -26.92
C GLY A 82 -19.85 7.27 -26.66
N TRP A 83 -19.74 6.60 -25.52
CA TRP A 83 -20.68 5.57 -25.10
C TRP A 83 -21.70 6.13 -24.11
N THR A 84 -22.98 6.19 -24.48
CA THR A 84 -24.06 6.61 -23.56
C THR A 84 -24.09 5.71 -22.33
N PRO A 85 -24.10 6.27 -21.09
CA PRO A 85 -24.40 7.66 -20.71
C PRO A 85 -23.17 8.58 -20.51
N PHE A 86 -21.98 8.21 -20.96
CA PHE A 86 -20.73 8.97 -20.77
C PHE A 86 -20.34 9.82 -21.98
N ASP A 87 -21.29 10.13 -22.85
CA ASP A 87 -21.13 10.91 -24.08
C ASP A 87 -21.71 12.33 -23.98
N SER A 88 -22.25 12.69 -22.81
CA SER A 88 -22.87 13.99 -22.51
C SER A 88 -21.86 15.00 -21.96
N HIS A 89 -22.29 16.27 -21.82
CA HIS A 89 -21.42 17.35 -21.29
C HIS A 89 -21.01 17.12 -19.82
N ASP A 90 -21.79 16.35 -19.07
CA ASP A 90 -21.54 15.93 -17.69
C ASP A 90 -20.78 14.60 -17.58
N ALA A 91 -20.22 14.07 -18.68
CA ALA A 91 -19.52 12.79 -18.70
C ALA A 91 -18.39 12.69 -17.65
N ASP A 92 -17.55 13.71 -17.51
CA ASP A 92 -16.47 13.73 -16.51
C ASP A 92 -17.03 13.63 -15.07
N GLU A 93 -18.14 14.30 -14.79
CA GLU A 93 -18.82 14.23 -13.49
C GLU A 93 -19.41 12.83 -13.26
N LEU A 94 -20.04 12.23 -14.27
CA LEU A 94 -20.58 10.86 -14.21
C LEU A 94 -19.47 9.82 -14.00
N LEU A 95 -18.33 9.96 -14.67
CA LEU A 95 -17.16 9.10 -14.49
C LEU A 95 -16.56 9.26 -13.07
N GLY A 96 -16.50 10.50 -12.56
CA GLY A 96 -16.11 10.76 -11.17
C GLY A 96 -17.09 10.17 -10.16
N ALA A 97 -18.39 10.20 -10.44
CA ALA A 97 -19.43 9.59 -9.62
C ALA A 97 -19.36 8.05 -9.61
N LEU A 98 -18.92 7.41 -10.71
CA LEU A 98 -18.65 5.96 -10.71
C LEU A 98 -17.46 5.58 -9.84
N ASP A 99 -16.37 6.36 -9.91
CA ASP A 99 -15.21 6.14 -9.04
C ASP A 99 -15.63 6.31 -7.57
N LEU A 100 -16.43 7.34 -7.27
CA LEU A 100 -17.00 7.56 -5.95
C LEU A 100 -17.83 6.36 -5.50
N ALA A 101 -18.76 5.87 -6.33
CA ALA A 101 -19.63 4.75 -5.97
C ALA A 101 -18.83 3.51 -5.57
N PHE A 102 -17.76 3.19 -6.32
CA PHE A 102 -16.85 2.10 -6.00
C PHE A 102 -16.03 2.37 -4.73
N LEU A 103 -15.36 3.52 -4.63
CA LEU A 103 -14.42 3.80 -3.54
C LEU A 103 -15.13 4.09 -2.20
N PHE A 104 -16.31 4.71 -2.25
CA PHE A 104 -17.14 4.95 -1.08
C PHE A 104 -17.75 3.65 -0.55
N SER A 105 -18.30 2.80 -1.42
CA SER A 105 -18.79 1.48 -1.00
C SER A 105 -17.68 0.58 -0.47
N TYR A 106 -16.46 0.68 -1.03
CA TYR A 106 -15.26 0.05 -0.46
C TYR A 106 -14.93 0.59 0.93
N ALA A 107 -14.95 1.91 1.13
CA ALA A 107 -14.66 2.53 2.42
C ALA A 107 -15.69 2.13 3.49
N VAL A 108 -16.99 2.16 3.15
CA VAL A 108 -18.07 1.66 4.02
C VAL A 108 -17.88 0.17 4.29
N GLY A 109 -17.64 -0.61 3.24
CA GLY A 109 -17.40 -2.05 3.31
C GLY A 109 -16.24 -2.39 4.22
N MET A 110 -15.17 -1.59 4.26
CA MET A 110 -14.01 -1.82 5.14
C MET A 110 -14.38 -1.85 6.63
N PHE A 111 -15.28 -0.97 7.06
CA PHE A 111 -15.78 -0.96 8.44
C PHE A 111 -16.55 -2.25 8.77
N PHE A 112 -17.39 -2.72 7.83
CA PHE A 112 -18.18 -3.95 8.02
C PHE A 112 -17.34 -5.22 7.87
N SER A 113 -16.43 -5.26 6.89
CA SER A 113 -15.59 -6.42 6.61
C SER A 113 -14.63 -6.73 7.75
N GLY A 114 -14.15 -5.70 8.47
CA GLY A 114 -13.35 -5.91 9.68
C GLY A 114 -14.15 -6.65 10.77
N LEU A 115 -15.40 -6.23 11.01
CA LEU A 115 -16.29 -6.89 11.97
C LEU A 115 -16.68 -8.31 11.52
N LEU A 116 -16.96 -8.48 10.22
CA LEU A 116 -17.40 -9.75 9.67
C LEU A 116 -16.26 -10.78 9.60
N ALA A 117 -15.04 -10.33 9.30
CA ALA A 117 -13.84 -11.18 9.31
C ALA A 117 -13.57 -11.79 10.69
N GLU A 118 -13.92 -11.11 11.79
CA GLU A 118 -13.76 -11.67 13.14
C GLU A 118 -14.66 -12.88 13.44
N HIS A 119 -15.72 -13.07 12.65
CA HIS A 119 -16.72 -14.12 12.86
C HIS A 119 -16.68 -15.21 11.77
N MET A 120 -15.80 -15.07 10.78
CA MET A 120 -15.69 -15.97 9.65
C MET A 120 -14.27 -16.48 9.49
N ASP A 121 -14.11 -17.72 9.02
CA ASP A 121 -12.80 -18.21 8.61
C ASP A 121 -12.23 -17.32 7.49
N LEU A 122 -11.07 -16.71 7.74
CA LEU A 122 -10.40 -15.79 6.81
C LEU A 122 -10.20 -16.36 5.41
N ARG A 123 -9.97 -17.67 5.31
CA ARG A 123 -9.83 -18.36 4.02
C ARG A 123 -11.11 -18.26 3.19
N HIS A 124 -12.26 -18.54 3.81
CA HIS A 124 -13.55 -18.49 3.13
C HIS A 124 -13.93 -17.05 2.82
N PHE A 125 -13.72 -16.15 3.79
CA PHE A 125 -14.00 -14.74 3.64
C PHE A 125 -13.23 -14.10 2.46
N LEU A 126 -11.91 -14.31 2.38
CA LEU A 126 -11.08 -13.83 1.28
C LEU A 126 -11.49 -14.45 -0.07
N THR A 127 -11.77 -15.76 -0.11
CA THR A 127 -12.13 -16.46 -1.35
C THR A 127 -13.45 -15.94 -1.92
N VAL A 128 -14.48 -15.81 -1.07
CA VAL A 128 -15.79 -15.29 -1.49
C VAL A 128 -15.67 -13.84 -1.97
N GLY A 129 -14.92 -13.01 -1.24
CA GLY A 129 -14.64 -11.63 -1.64
C GLY A 129 -13.98 -11.53 -3.02
N MET A 130 -12.98 -12.36 -3.28
CA MET A 130 -12.24 -12.36 -4.56
C MET A 130 -13.12 -12.81 -5.72
N LEU A 131 -13.87 -13.91 -5.54
CA LEU A 131 -14.77 -14.43 -6.58
C LEU A 131 -15.88 -13.45 -6.90
N ALA A 132 -16.51 -12.85 -5.88
CA ALA A 132 -17.55 -11.85 -6.07
C ALA A 132 -17.01 -10.59 -6.75
N SER A 133 -15.81 -10.13 -6.40
CA SER A 133 -15.17 -8.99 -7.05
C SER A 133 -14.85 -9.25 -8.52
N GLY A 134 -14.37 -10.46 -8.84
CA GLY A 134 -14.19 -10.89 -10.23
C GLY A 134 -15.50 -10.92 -11.00
N LEU A 135 -16.58 -11.44 -10.40
CA LEU A 135 -17.91 -11.48 -11.00
C LEU A 135 -18.42 -10.07 -11.34
N PHE A 136 -18.33 -9.12 -10.41
CA PHE A 136 -18.80 -7.75 -10.65
C PHE A 136 -17.90 -6.97 -11.63
N SER A 137 -16.60 -7.29 -11.68
CA SER A 137 -15.70 -6.75 -12.72
C SER A 137 -16.09 -7.25 -14.13
N ILE A 138 -16.45 -8.53 -14.25
CA ILE A 138 -16.99 -9.10 -15.49
C ILE A 138 -18.33 -8.45 -15.83
N ALA A 139 -19.23 -8.29 -14.85
CA ALA A 139 -20.51 -7.62 -15.04
C ALA A 139 -20.34 -6.21 -15.60
N PHE A 140 -19.41 -5.41 -15.07
CA PHE A 140 -19.12 -4.07 -15.60
C PHE A 140 -18.79 -4.10 -17.11
N GLY A 141 -17.93 -5.03 -17.54
CA GLY A 141 -17.57 -5.21 -18.95
C GLY A 141 -18.70 -5.77 -19.81
N LEU A 142 -19.57 -6.62 -19.26
CA LEU A 142 -20.75 -7.14 -19.96
C LEU A 142 -21.77 -6.05 -20.30
N GLY A 143 -21.73 -4.89 -19.63
CA GLY A 143 -22.53 -3.72 -19.99
C GLY A 143 -22.39 -3.32 -21.46
N TYR A 144 -21.21 -3.48 -22.05
CA TYR A 144 -21.00 -3.26 -23.49
C TYR A 144 -21.71 -4.31 -24.35
N PHE A 145 -21.50 -5.60 -24.07
CA PHE A 145 -22.08 -6.70 -24.84
C PHE A 145 -23.60 -6.78 -24.73
N TRP A 146 -24.15 -6.37 -23.59
CA TRP A 146 -25.60 -6.27 -23.36
C TRP A 146 -26.19 -4.94 -23.83
N ASN A 147 -25.39 -4.05 -24.42
CA ASN A 147 -25.81 -2.74 -24.92
C ASN A 147 -26.56 -1.91 -23.86
N VAL A 148 -26.00 -1.86 -22.65
CA VAL A 148 -26.58 -1.15 -21.50
C VAL A 148 -26.18 0.32 -21.54
N HIS A 149 -27.19 1.20 -21.58
CA HIS A 149 -27.02 2.66 -21.59
C HIS A 149 -27.54 3.35 -20.32
N TYR A 150 -27.88 2.57 -19.28
CA TYR A 150 -28.39 3.11 -18.01
C TYR A 150 -27.25 3.36 -17.02
N PHE A 151 -27.06 4.61 -16.59
CA PHE A 151 -26.03 4.96 -15.60
C PHE A 151 -26.16 4.16 -14.30
N ALA A 152 -27.40 3.94 -13.83
CA ALA A 152 -27.69 3.19 -12.62
C ALA A 152 -27.12 1.76 -12.62
N TYR A 153 -27.03 1.11 -13.79
CA TYR A 153 -26.41 -0.21 -13.90
C TYR A 153 -24.94 -0.18 -13.49
N PHE A 154 -24.17 0.74 -14.07
CA PHE A 154 -22.75 0.88 -13.78
C PHE A 154 -22.51 1.29 -12.31
N VAL A 155 -23.37 2.16 -11.76
CA VAL A 155 -23.31 2.53 -10.33
C VAL A 155 -23.56 1.33 -9.41
N VAL A 156 -24.62 0.55 -9.66
CA VAL A 156 -24.94 -0.62 -8.82
C VAL A 156 -23.83 -1.67 -8.88
N VAL A 157 -23.31 -1.95 -10.08
CA VAL A 157 -22.18 -2.89 -10.25
C VAL A 157 -20.94 -2.38 -9.50
N GLN A 158 -20.65 -1.08 -9.56
CA GLN A 158 -19.52 -0.48 -8.84
C GLN A 158 -19.68 -0.51 -7.32
N ILE A 159 -20.89 -0.29 -6.80
CA ILE A 159 -21.18 -0.40 -5.35
C ILE A 159 -20.95 -1.83 -4.86
N LEU A 160 -21.47 -2.82 -5.60
CA LEU A 160 -21.31 -4.23 -5.25
C LEU A 160 -19.84 -4.67 -5.37
N SER A 161 -19.14 -4.25 -6.43
CA SER A 161 -17.71 -4.48 -6.60
C SER A 161 -16.90 -3.88 -5.44
N GLY A 162 -17.14 -2.60 -5.09
CA GLY A 162 -16.42 -1.92 -4.02
C GLY A 162 -16.62 -2.60 -2.66
N PHE A 163 -17.86 -2.96 -2.32
CA PHE A 163 -18.17 -3.69 -1.09
C PHE A 163 -17.50 -5.07 -1.04
N CYS A 164 -17.51 -5.84 -2.13
CA CYS A 164 -16.84 -7.14 -2.17
C CYS A 164 -15.31 -7.01 -2.07
N GLN A 165 -14.74 -6.00 -2.71
CA GLN A 165 -13.30 -5.74 -2.68
C GLN A 165 -12.78 -5.28 -1.32
N SER A 166 -13.64 -4.70 -0.46
CA SER A 166 -13.27 -4.24 0.88
C SER A 166 -12.75 -5.36 1.78
N SER A 167 -13.14 -6.61 1.51
CA SER A 167 -12.69 -7.81 2.22
C SER A 167 -11.19 -8.08 2.08
N GLY A 168 -10.54 -7.60 1.01
CA GLY A 168 -9.18 -7.98 0.64
C GLY A 168 -8.13 -7.55 1.65
N TRP A 169 -8.04 -6.25 1.94
CA TRP A 169 -6.98 -5.69 2.78
C TRP A 169 -7.00 -6.19 4.24
N PRO A 170 -8.13 -6.15 4.97
CA PRO A 170 -8.19 -6.66 6.35
C PRO A 170 -7.79 -8.13 6.45
N SER A 171 -8.27 -8.96 5.50
CA SER A 171 -7.94 -10.39 5.44
C SER A 171 -6.45 -10.64 5.25
N VAL A 172 -5.80 -9.88 4.35
CA VAL A 172 -4.37 -10.01 4.06
C VAL A 172 -3.53 -9.59 5.26
N VAL A 173 -3.85 -8.44 5.88
CA VAL A 173 -3.12 -7.94 7.06
C VAL A 173 -3.19 -8.93 8.21
N GLU A 174 -4.36 -9.50 8.47
CA GLU A 174 -4.55 -10.48 9.54
C GLU A 174 -3.87 -11.83 9.20
N CYS A 175 -3.94 -12.30 7.96
CA CYS A 175 -3.20 -13.48 7.51
C CYS A 175 -1.70 -13.31 7.75
N VAL A 176 -1.10 -12.19 7.32
CA VAL A 176 0.34 -11.94 7.51
C VAL A 176 0.67 -11.75 8.99
N GLY A 177 -0.18 -11.06 9.74
CA GLY A 177 -0.03 -10.82 11.19
C GLY A 177 0.08 -12.11 11.99
N ASN A 178 -0.72 -13.13 11.65
CA ASN A 178 -0.71 -14.43 12.31
C ASN A 178 0.59 -15.22 12.10
N TRP A 179 1.31 -14.99 11.00
CA TRP A 179 2.49 -15.78 10.64
C TRP A 179 3.85 -15.12 10.96
N PHE A 180 3.92 -13.78 11.04
CA PHE A 180 5.20 -13.05 11.00
C PHE A 180 5.59 -12.20 12.22
N GLY A 181 4.83 -12.19 13.33
CA GLY A 181 5.31 -11.64 14.61
C GLY A 181 5.93 -10.22 14.54
N LYS A 182 6.98 -9.95 15.35
CA LYS A 182 7.61 -8.61 15.52
C LYS A 182 8.68 -8.23 14.46
N GLY A 183 8.99 -9.07 13.47
CA GLY A 183 10.07 -8.84 12.48
C GLY A 183 9.59 -8.48 11.07
N ARG A 184 8.76 -7.43 10.93
CA ARG A 184 7.84 -7.24 9.79
C ARG A 184 8.44 -6.65 8.50
N GLY A 185 9.57 -5.93 8.55
CA GLY A 185 10.15 -5.25 7.38
C GLY A 185 10.53 -6.20 6.23
N TYR A 186 11.01 -7.42 6.54
CA TYR A 186 11.39 -8.43 5.54
C TYR A 186 10.20 -9.04 4.79
N SER A 187 8.97 -8.90 5.31
CA SER A 187 7.77 -9.46 4.67
C SER A 187 7.38 -8.74 3.37
N PHE A 188 7.96 -7.55 3.13
CA PHE A 188 7.76 -6.76 1.90
C PHE A 188 8.86 -6.96 0.86
N ILE A 189 10.02 -7.49 1.26
CA ILE A 189 11.14 -7.77 0.35
C ILE A 189 10.78 -8.92 -0.59
N VAL A 190 10.15 -10.00 -0.08
CA VAL A 190 9.78 -11.16 -0.88
C VAL A 190 8.73 -10.81 -1.96
N PRO A 191 7.59 -10.15 -1.65
CA PRO A 191 6.70 -9.59 -2.65
C PRO A 191 7.38 -8.61 -3.62
N GLY A 192 8.27 -7.74 -3.13
CA GLY A 192 9.03 -6.80 -3.97
C GLY A 192 9.93 -7.50 -4.99
N CYS A 193 10.63 -8.56 -4.59
CA CYS A 193 11.42 -9.39 -5.49
C CYS A 193 10.55 -10.15 -6.51
N ILE A 194 9.36 -10.60 -6.10
CA ILE A 194 8.39 -11.27 -6.99
C ILE A 194 7.84 -10.28 -8.03
N ILE A 195 7.54 -9.03 -7.64
CA ILE A 195 7.11 -7.96 -8.56
C ILE A 195 8.22 -7.65 -9.57
N SER A 196 9.45 -7.43 -9.11
CA SER A 196 10.58 -7.14 -10.00
C SER A 196 10.85 -8.30 -10.96
N GLY A 197 10.77 -9.55 -10.48
CA GLY A 197 10.90 -10.74 -11.32
C GLY A 197 9.78 -10.88 -12.35
N MET A 198 8.52 -10.67 -11.95
CA MET A 198 7.37 -10.69 -12.85
C MET A 198 7.43 -9.54 -13.87
N GLY A 199 7.89 -8.36 -13.46
CA GLY A 199 8.11 -7.23 -14.36
C GLY A 199 9.15 -7.52 -15.45
N ILE A 200 10.24 -8.23 -15.11
CA ILE A 200 11.24 -8.70 -16.09
C ILE A 200 10.63 -9.75 -17.02
N ILE A 201 9.84 -10.70 -16.51
CA ILE A 201 9.19 -11.72 -17.34
C ILE A 201 8.17 -11.09 -18.28
N VAL A 202 7.37 -10.13 -17.81
CA VAL A 202 6.43 -9.37 -18.64
C VAL A 202 7.19 -8.58 -19.72
N PHE A 203 8.28 -7.91 -19.36
CA PHE A 203 9.14 -7.20 -20.32
C PHE A 203 9.71 -8.12 -21.41
N LEU A 204 10.11 -9.34 -21.05
CA LEU A 204 10.75 -10.28 -21.96
C LEU A 204 9.76 -11.11 -22.79
N PHE A 205 8.54 -11.36 -22.30
CA PHE A 205 7.63 -12.36 -22.87
C PHE A 205 6.21 -11.86 -23.21
N LEU A 206 5.84 -10.64 -22.82
CA LEU A 206 4.51 -10.11 -23.15
C LEU A 206 4.44 -9.69 -24.62
N VAL A 207 3.88 -10.56 -25.46
CA VAL A 207 3.50 -10.22 -26.83
C VAL A 207 2.23 -9.37 -26.77
N VAL A 208 2.40 -8.06 -26.90
CA VAL A 208 1.33 -7.06 -26.72
C VAL A 208 0.37 -6.99 -27.91
N ASP A 209 0.70 -7.61 -29.05
CA ASP A 209 -0.13 -7.63 -30.24
C ASP A 209 0.01 -8.97 -30.99
N PRO A 210 -1.10 -9.68 -31.32
CA PRO A 210 -1.05 -10.90 -32.12
C PRO A 210 -0.39 -10.70 -33.49
N THR A 211 -0.42 -9.48 -34.05
CA THR A 211 0.26 -9.16 -35.32
C THR A 211 1.78 -9.22 -35.21
N HIS A 212 2.35 -8.99 -34.02
CA HIS A 212 3.80 -9.10 -33.76
C HIS A 212 4.31 -10.55 -33.80
N VAL A 213 3.41 -11.53 -33.74
CA VAL A 213 3.68 -12.96 -33.88
C VAL A 213 2.99 -13.58 -35.11
N GLY A 214 2.47 -12.74 -36.02
CA GLY A 214 1.87 -13.18 -37.28
C GLY A 214 0.44 -13.73 -37.17
N CYS A 215 -0.25 -13.51 -36.05
CA CYS A 215 -1.64 -13.90 -35.85
C CYS A 215 -2.59 -12.77 -36.32
N PRO A 216 -3.63 -13.08 -37.11
CA PRO A 216 -4.64 -12.09 -37.49
C PRO A 216 -5.48 -11.65 -36.28
N PRO A 217 -5.91 -10.38 -36.21
CA PRO A 217 -6.75 -9.88 -35.12
C PRO A 217 -8.10 -10.62 -35.08
N PRO A 218 -8.65 -10.93 -33.89
CA PRO A 218 -9.85 -11.75 -33.77
C PRO A 218 -11.08 -11.06 -34.38
N GLN A 219 -11.72 -11.75 -35.33
CA GLN A 219 -13.02 -11.37 -35.89
C GLN A 219 -14.12 -11.59 -34.83
N GLN A 220 -14.84 -10.54 -34.44
CA GLN A 220 -16.03 -10.64 -33.59
C GLN A 220 -17.17 -11.31 -34.37
N HIS A 221 -17.49 -12.56 -34.04
CA HIS A 221 -18.78 -13.19 -34.34
C HIS A 221 -19.30 -13.87 -33.07
N CYS A 222 -20.49 -13.43 -32.66
CA CYS A 222 -21.18 -13.83 -31.43
C CYS A 222 -22.02 -15.09 -31.66
N LYS A 223 -21.95 -16.07 -30.74
CA LYS A 223 -23.08 -16.84 -30.15
C LYS A 223 -22.55 -17.98 -29.27
N VAL A 224 -22.86 -17.94 -27.98
CA VAL A 224 -22.88 -19.10 -27.08
C VAL A 224 -24.29 -19.20 -26.52
N GLN A 225 -24.86 -20.40 -26.55
CA GLN A 225 -26.11 -20.75 -25.88
C GLN A 225 -25.75 -21.64 -24.68
N VAL A 226 -26.21 -21.23 -23.50
CA VAL A 226 -26.08 -21.89 -22.19
C VAL A 226 -27.45 -22.42 -21.81
N ASP A 227 -27.50 -23.56 -21.13
CA ASP A 227 -28.54 -23.90 -20.16
C ASP A 227 -27.86 -24.63 -18.98
N SER A 228 -27.82 -24.10 -17.74
CA SER A 228 -28.89 -24.03 -16.71
C SER A 228 -29.24 -25.43 -16.17
N SER A 229 -29.01 -25.85 -14.90
CA SER A 229 -29.69 -25.37 -13.68
C SER A 229 -29.49 -26.42 -12.53
N SER A 230 -29.00 -26.05 -11.32
CA SER A 230 -29.72 -26.02 -10.01
C SER A 230 -29.39 -27.19 -9.03
N PRO A 231 -29.88 -27.23 -7.76
CA PRO A 231 -29.22 -26.76 -6.52
C PRO A 231 -29.22 -27.80 -5.35
N VAL A 232 -28.86 -27.41 -4.11
CA VAL A 232 -29.52 -27.77 -2.80
C VAL A 232 -28.56 -27.86 -1.56
N GLU A 233 -28.84 -26.97 -0.59
CA GLU A 233 -28.85 -27.02 0.91
C GLU A 233 -27.81 -27.79 1.75
N ILE A 234 -26.99 -27.11 2.58
CA ILE A 234 -27.12 -26.74 4.02
C ILE A 234 -27.20 -27.92 5.02
N SER A 235 -26.18 -28.03 5.90
CA SER A 235 -26.37 -28.40 7.31
C SER A 235 -25.18 -27.97 8.18
N SER A 236 -25.54 -27.33 9.29
CA SER A 236 -24.76 -26.73 10.36
C SER A 236 -24.15 -27.72 11.34
N ALA A 237 -22.97 -27.40 11.90
CA ALA A 237 -22.57 -27.88 13.22
C ALA A 237 -21.65 -26.85 13.92
N SER A 238 -22.13 -26.40 15.07
CA SER A 238 -21.56 -25.45 16.02
C SER A 238 -20.32 -25.96 16.75
N GLY A 239 -19.37 -25.06 17.04
CA GLY A 239 -18.31 -25.26 18.02
C GLY A 239 -17.77 -23.90 18.53
N GLN A 240 -18.15 -23.55 19.76
CA GLN A 240 -17.71 -22.36 20.51
C GLN A 240 -16.21 -22.40 20.84
N GLY A 241 -15.55 -21.23 20.89
CA GLY A 241 -14.19 -21.06 21.41
C GLY A 241 -13.77 -19.60 21.60
N ASP A 242 -13.90 -19.13 22.84
CA ASP A 242 -13.24 -18.05 23.59
C ASP A 242 -13.15 -16.59 23.08
N ASN A 243 -13.74 -15.71 23.91
CA ASN A 243 -13.81 -14.26 23.77
C ASN A 243 -12.53 -13.55 24.25
N ALA A 244 -11.65 -13.18 23.32
CA ALA A 244 -10.75 -12.04 23.52
C ALA A 244 -11.57 -10.74 23.43
N HIS A 245 -11.68 -9.99 24.53
CA HIS A 245 -12.51 -8.79 24.64
C HIS A 245 -12.09 -7.73 23.61
N ALA A 246 -12.90 -7.48 22.58
CA ALA A 246 -12.62 -6.47 21.56
C ALA A 246 -12.54 -5.06 22.17
N ILE A 247 -11.68 -4.21 21.62
CA ILE A 247 -11.59 -2.79 22.02
C ILE A 247 -12.71 -2.02 21.32
N THR A 248 -13.37 -1.11 22.04
CA THR A 248 -14.39 -0.25 21.45
C THR A 248 -13.78 0.76 20.49
N PHE A 249 -14.44 1.00 19.35
CA PHE A 249 -14.04 1.93 18.29
C PHE A 249 -13.52 3.29 18.82
N TRP A 250 -14.23 3.89 19.79
CA TRP A 250 -13.87 5.18 20.39
C TRP A 250 -12.53 5.16 21.12
N ARG A 251 -12.16 4.05 21.76
CA ARG A 251 -10.85 3.91 22.40
C ARG A 251 -9.72 3.82 21.37
N ALA A 252 -9.97 3.22 20.21
CA ALA A 252 -8.99 3.14 19.13
C ALA A 252 -8.74 4.51 18.46
N VAL A 253 -9.80 5.32 18.29
CA VAL A 253 -9.70 6.69 17.73
C VAL A 253 -8.90 7.64 18.64
N LEU A 254 -9.01 7.48 19.96
CA LEU A 254 -8.34 8.35 20.94
C LEU A 254 -6.84 8.06 21.12
N ILE A 255 -6.28 7.07 20.42
CA ILE A 255 -4.85 6.78 20.49
C ILE A 255 -4.08 7.93 19.83
N PRO A 256 -3.06 8.51 20.51
CA PRO A 256 -2.26 9.58 19.96
C PRO A 256 -1.66 9.21 18.60
N GLY A 257 -1.82 10.08 17.60
CA GLY A 257 -1.34 9.86 16.24
C GLY A 257 -2.36 9.21 15.30
N VAL A 258 -3.36 8.48 15.80
CA VAL A 258 -4.33 7.81 14.91
C VAL A 258 -5.12 8.82 14.09
N ILE A 259 -5.62 9.90 14.70
CA ILE A 259 -6.39 10.93 13.99
C ILE A 259 -5.50 11.68 13.00
N GLU A 260 -4.30 12.08 13.41
CA GLU A 260 -3.37 12.83 12.58
C GLU A 260 -2.95 12.04 11.34
N TYR A 261 -2.54 10.78 11.53
CA TYR A 261 -2.18 9.91 10.42
C TYR A 261 -3.39 9.53 9.57
N SER A 262 -4.59 9.39 10.14
CA SER A 262 -5.83 9.14 9.36
C SER A 262 -6.17 10.32 8.45
N LEU A 263 -6.11 11.55 8.97
CA LEU A 263 -6.37 12.77 8.20
C LEU A 263 -5.27 13.06 7.17
N CYS A 264 -4.00 12.81 7.52
CA CYS A 264 -2.90 12.89 6.55
C CYS A 264 -3.10 11.86 5.43
N LEU A 265 -3.47 10.62 5.78
CA LEU A 265 -3.73 9.56 4.81
C LEU A 265 -4.93 9.86 3.91
N PHE A 266 -5.96 10.51 4.44
CA PHE A 266 -7.10 10.99 3.64
C PHE A 266 -6.62 11.80 2.43
N PHE A 267 -5.84 12.85 2.67
CA PHE A 267 -5.37 13.73 1.60
C PHE A 267 -4.28 13.08 0.74
N ALA A 268 -3.34 12.34 1.33
CA ALA A 268 -2.31 11.63 0.56
C ALA A 268 -2.93 10.58 -0.39
N LYS A 269 -3.91 9.81 0.10
CA LYS A 269 -4.61 8.80 -0.72
C LYS A 269 -5.55 9.45 -1.74
N LEU A 270 -6.14 10.62 -1.43
CA LEU A 270 -6.88 11.46 -2.39
C LEU A 270 -6.01 11.79 -3.61
N VAL A 271 -4.79 12.27 -3.39
CA VAL A 271 -3.86 12.61 -4.48
C VAL A 271 -3.45 11.37 -5.26
N SER A 272 -2.95 10.33 -4.57
CA SER A 272 -2.53 9.08 -5.22
C SER A 272 -3.64 8.42 -6.05
N TYR A 273 -4.88 8.37 -5.54
CA TYR A 273 -5.99 7.73 -6.25
C TYR A 273 -6.53 8.60 -7.38
N THR A 274 -6.41 9.93 -7.29
CA THR A 274 -6.69 10.79 -8.44
C THR A 274 -5.78 10.42 -9.61
N PHE A 275 -4.47 10.25 -9.38
CA PHE A 275 -3.56 9.77 -10.42
C PHE A 275 -3.93 8.36 -10.90
N LEU A 276 -4.20 7.42 -9.99
CA LEU A 276 -4.58 6.05 -10.36
C LEU A 276 -5.79 6.00 -11.31
N PHE A 277 -6.80 6.83 -11.05
CA PHE A 277 -8.08 6.81 -11.77
C PHE A 277 -8.18 7.77 -12.96
N TRP A 278 -7.37 8.84 -12.99
CA TRP A 278 -7.51 9.92 -13.99
C TRP A 278 -6.23 10.19 -14.78
N LEU A 279 -5.07 9.67 -14.39
CA LEU A 279 -3.81 9.94 -15.12
C LEU A 279 -3.85 9.46 -16.60
N PRO A 280 -4.33 8.25 -16.94
CA PRO A 280 -4.44 7.85 -18.34
C PRO A 280 -5.35 8.79 -19.14
N PHE A 281 -6.51 9.13 -18.58
CA PHE A 281 -7.46 10.05 -19.20
C PHE A 281 -6.88 11.46 -19.39
N TYR A 282 -6.15 11.98 -18.39
CA TYR A 282 -5.44 13.26 -18.45
C TYR A 282 -4.40 13.28 -19.59
N ILE A 283 -3.59 12.23 -19.71
CA ILE A 283 -2.55 12.12 -20.75
C ILE A 283 -3.19 12.09 -22.14
N GLU A 284 -4.29 11.38 -22.31
CA GLU A 284 -5.02 11.32 -23.58
C GLU A 284 -5.62 12.69 -23.97
N HIS A 285 -6.09 13.46 -22.99
CA HIS A 285 -6.71 14.77 -23.22
C HIS A 285 -5.72 15.93 -23.27
N THR A 286 -4.43 15.68 -23.01
CA THR A 286 -3.38 16.71 -22.92
C THR A 286 -2.31 16.49 -23.99
N PRO A 287 -2.02 17.47 -24.87
CA PRO A 287 -0.94 17.32 -25.84
C PRO A 287 0.43 17.33 -25.16
N ILE A 288 1.29 16.39 -25.54
CA ILE A 288 2.67 16.24 -25.05
C ILE A 288 3.59 16.36 -26.26
N GLY A 289 4.46 17.38 -26.28
CA GLY A 289 5.31 17.67 -27.44
C GLY A 289 4.53 18.08 -28.70
N GLY A 290 3.30 18.59 -28.53
CA GLY A 290 2.41 18.97 -29.64
C GLY A 290 1.52 17.84 -30.17
N GLU A 291 1.79 16.59 -29.78
CA GLU A 291 1.04 15.41 -30.20
C GLU A 291 0.11 14.89 -29.09
N ARG A 292 -1.01 14.26 -29.47
CA ARG A 292 -1.92 13.58 -28.55
C ARG A 292 -1.79 12.08 -28.69
N TYR A 293 -1.81 11.38 -27.57
CA TYR A 293 -1.67 9.93 -27.51
C TYR A 293 -3.02 9.27 -27.25
N GLY A 294 -3.27 8.14 -27.92
CA GLY A 294 -4.50 7.37 -27.73
C GLY A 294 -4.54 6.61 -26.39
N PRO A 295 -5.68 5.99 -26.04
CA PRO A 295 -5.90 5.36 -24.73
C PRO A 295 -4.82 4.38 -24.30
N ARG A 296 -4.31 3.56 -25.25
CA ARG A 296 -3.27 2.56 -24.98
C ARG A 296 -1.95 3.20 -24.55
N ILE A 297 -1.43 4.14 -25.34
CA ILE A 297 -0.15 4.80 -25.04
C ILE A 297 -0.26 5.61 -23.75
N SER A 298 -1.40 6.27 -23.53
CA SER A 298 -1.68 7.01 -22.30
C SER A 298 -1.72 6.09 -21.06
N ALA A 299 -2.31 4.91 -21.19
CA ALA A 299 -2.30 3.89 -20.14
C ALA A 299 -0.89 3.34 -19.88
N ASP A 300 -0.12 3.06 -20.94
CA ASP A 300 1.27 2.58 -20.84
C ASP A 300 2.15 3.63 -20.15
N LEU A 301 2.06 4.89 -20.57
CA LEU A 301 2.77 6.01 -19.93
C LEU A 301 2.40 6.12 -18.45
N SER A 302 1.11 6.07 -18.11
CA SER A 302 0.64 6.18 -16.72
C SER A 302 1.24 5.12 -15.79
N THR A 303 1.68 3.98 -16.30
CA THR A 303 2.33 2.93 -15.48
C THR A 303 3.65 3.40 -14.88
N LEU A 304 4.33 4.39 -15.48
CA LEU A 304 5.57 4.95 -14.96
C LEU A 304 5.36 5.65 -13.62
N PHE A 305 4.19 6.26 -13.42
CA PHE A 305 3.81 6.83 -12.12
C PHE A 305 3.72 5.74 -11.04
N ASP A 306 3.15 4.58 -11.37
CA ASP A 306 3.04 3.46 -10.43
C ASP A 306 4.41 2.84 -10.12
N VAL A 307 5.27 2.69 -11.15
CA VAL A 307 6.66 2.22 -10.97
C VAL A 307 7.43 3.17 -10.07
N GLY A 308 7.33 4.48 -10.31
CA GLY A 308 7.87 5.50 -9.43
C GLY A 308 7.34 5.36 -8.01
N GLY A 309 6.03 5.11 -7.86
CA GLY A 309 5.41 4.91 -6.56
C GLY A 309 5.90 3.68 -5.78
N ILE A 310 6.21 2.58 -6.46
CA ILE A 310 6.84 1.40 -5.84
C ILE A 310 8.20 1.79 -5.26
N ILE A 311 9.03 2.48 -6.04
CA ILE A 311 10.35 2.97 -5.60
C ILE A 311 10.17 3.94 -4.41
N GLY A 312 9.23 4.87 -4.50
CA GLY A 312 8.90 5.82 -3.45
C GLY A 312 8.47 5.15 -2.14
N GLY A 313 7.63 4.13 -2.21
CA GLY A 313 7.19 3.37 -1.03
C GLY A 313 8.33 2.61 -0.34
N ILE A 314 9.21 1.97 -1.13
CA ILE A 314 10.39 1.28 -0.58
C ILE A 314 11.35 2.29 0.07
N LEU A 315 11.61 3.41 -0.60
CA LEU A 315 12.49 4.47 -0.10
C LEU A 315 11.92 5.09 1.18
N ALA A 316 10.62 5.37 1.22
CA ALA A 316 9.92 5.90 2.39
C ALA A 316 10.05 4.96 3.59
N GLY A 317 9.82 3.65 3.38
CA GLY A 317 10.00 2.62 4.40
C GLY A 317 11.43 2.58 4.92
N TYR A 318 12.41 2.49 4.02
CA TYR A 318 13.83 2.45 4.40
C TYR A 318 14.29 3.70 5.17
N ILE A 319 13.91 4.90 4.71
CA ILE A 319 14.25 6.16 5.37
C ILE A 319 13.58 6.23 6.74
N SER A 320 12.30 5.89 6.82
CA SER A 320 11.54 5.89 8.08
C SER A 320 12.16 4.96 9.12
N ASP A 321 12.54 3.75 8.72
CA ASP A 321 13.17 2.78 9.61
C ASP A 321 14.54 3.25 10.08
N LYS A 322 15.34 3.88 9.20
CA LYS A 322 16.66 4.41 9.57
C LYS A 322 16.58 5.62 10.50
N MET A 323 15.59 6.48 10.31
CA MET A 323 15.43 7.70 11.12
C MET A 323 14.63 7.48 12.40
N GLU A 324 13.92 6.35 12.53
CA GLU A 324 12.94 6.07 13.59
C GLU A 324 11.86 7.17 13.80
N CYS A 325 11.74 8.09 12.86
CA CYS A 325 10.89 9.28 12.92
C CYS A 325 10.02 9.27 11.61
N SER A 326 8.94 8.46 11.63
CA SER A 326 8.08 8.18 10.46
C SER A 326 7.26 9.38 10.00
N GLY A 327 6.79 10.20 10.93
CA GLY A 327 6.02 11.41 10.61
C GLY A 327 6.86 12.45 9.88
N ILE A 328 8.13 12.61 10.30
CA ILE A 328 9.09 13.47 9.59
C ILE A 328 9.25 13.02 8.14
N THR A 329 9.45 11.72 7.93
CA THR A 329 9.64 11.14 6.60
C THR A 329 8.45 11.44 5.69
N VAL A 330 7.23 11.23 6.19
CA VAL A 330 5.98 11.55 5.47
C VAL A 330 5.90 13.02 5.11
N VAL A 331 6.10 13.93 6.07
CA VAL A 331 5.97 15.38 5.83
C VAL A 331 7.02 15.89 4.84
N VAL A 332 8.26 15.42 4.92
CA VAL A 332 9.31 15.80 3.96
C VAL A 332 8.91 15.37 2.54
N MET A 333 8.41 14.14 2.38
CA MET A 333 7.97 13.67 1.07
C MET A 333 6.75 14.45 0.55
N LEU A 334 5.79 14.82 1.40
CA LEU A 334 4.65 15.66 1.01
C LEU A 334 5.06 17.08 0.61
N ILE A 335 6.00 17.69 1.34
CA ILE A 335 6.56 19.00 1.01
C ILE A 335 7.28 18.98 -0.34
N ILE A 336 7.89 17.85 -0.71
CA ILE A 336 8.51 17.66 -2.03
C ILE A 336 7.45 17.34 -3.10
N ALA A 337 6.40 16.60 -2.78
CA ALA A 337 5.33 16.24 -3.72
C ALA A 337 4.58 17.47 -4.25
N ALA A 338 4.23 18.42 -3.39
CA ALA A 338 3.52 19.65 -3.78
C ALA A 338 4.20 20.45 -4.92
N PRO A 339 5.48 20.85 -4.84
CA PRO A 339 6.16 21.51 -5.95
C PRO A 339 6.37 20.57 -7.15
N MET A 340 6.54 19.26 -6.93
CA MET A 340 6.66 18.30 -8.04
C MET A 340 5.38 18.18 -8.86
N LEU A 341 4.20 18.29 -8.25
CA LEU A 341 2.91 18.34 -8.96
C LEU A 341 2.80 19.60 -9.83
N PHE A 342 3.27 20.75 -9.31
CA PHE A 342 3.34 21.99 -10.08
C PHE A 342 4.30 21.86 -11.27
N ILE A 343 5.51 21.34 -11.03
CA ILE A 343 6.52 21.11 -12.08
C ILE A 343 5.97 20.17 -13.15
N TYR A 344 5.34 19.05 -12.76
CA TYR A 344 4.73 18.12 -13.70
C TYR A 344 3.68 18.82 -14.58
N ARG A 345 2.79 19.63 -13.99
CA ARG A 345 1.74 20.30 -14.75
C ARG A 345 2.26 21.20 -15.87
N PHE A 346 3.36 21.93 -15.63
CA PHE A 346 3.87 22.93 -16.56
C PHE A 346 4.99 22.42 -17.47
N LEU A 347 5.82 21.49 -17.01
CA LEU A 347 6.98 21.01 -17.76
C LEU A 347 6.74 19.66 -18.45
N ALA A 348 5.85 18.81 -17.94
CA ALA A 348 5.66 17.46 -18.48
C ALA A 348 5.06 17.44 -19.90
N ASN A 349 4.46 18.53 -20.35
CA ASN A 349 3.89 18.61 -21.70
C ASN A 349 4.91 19.06 -22.76
N ALA A 350 6.13 19.45 -22.37
CA ALA A 350 7.11 20.02 -23.29
C ALA A 350 7.58 19.02 -24.35
N ASN A 351 7.90 17.79 -23.93
CA ASN A 351 8.24 16.67 -24.81
C ASN A 351 8.01 15.34 -24.08
N LEU A 352 8.01 14.23 -24.81
CA LEU A 352 7.73 12.91 -24.26
C LEU A 352 8.76 12.46 -23.21
N GLU A 353 10.04 12.76 -23.41
CA GLU A 353 11.12 12.38 -22.48
C GLU A 353 10.94 13.05 -21.12
N THR A 354 10.65 14.35 -21.12
CA THR A 354 10.37 15.12 -19.91
C THR A 354 9.13 14.60 -19.21
N ASN A 355 8.09 14.21 -19.97
CA ASN A 355 6.90 13.59 -19.43
C ASN A 355 7.23 12.29 -18.68
N ILE A 356 7.97 11.38 -19.32
CA ILE A 356 8.37 10.08 -18.75
C ILE A 356 9.14 10.26 -17.44
N VAL A 357 10.15 11.14 -17.45
CA VAL A 357 10.99 11.39 -16.27
C VAL A 357 10.19 12.02 -15.14
N LEU A 358 9.46 13.10 -15.42
CA LEU A 358 8.67 13.78 -14.39
C LEU A 358 7.56 12.88 -13.86
N MET A 359 6.94 12.04 -14.68
CA MET A 359 5.90 11.10 -14.23
C MET A 359 6.43 10.10 -13.21
N ALA A 360 7.60 9.52 -13.48
CA ALA A 360 8.26 8.60 -12.54
C ALA A 360 8.65 9.32 -11.23
N VAL A 361 9.23 10.52 -11.31
CA VAL A 361 9.63 11.30 -10.13
C VAL A 361 8.42 11.72 -9.30
N THR A 362 7.35 12.20 -9.95
CA THR A 362 6.09 12.53 -9.26
C THR A 362 5.51 11.28 -8.58
N GLY A 363 5.57 10.12 -9.22
CA GLY A 363 5.19 8.84 -8.62
C GLY A 363 5.96 8.52 -7.32
N ILE A 364 7.29 8.70 -7.35
CA ILE A 364 8.17 8.51 -6.17
C ILE A 364 7.74 9.41 -5.01
N CYS A 365 7.48 10.69 -5.28
CA CYS A 365 7.14 11.67 -4.25
C CYS A 365 5.72 11.48 -3.70
N VAL A 366 4.74 11.23 -4.57
CA VAL A 366 3.31 11.19 -4.20
C VAL A 366 2.91 9.89 -3.50
N ASN A 367 3.36 8.74 -3.99
CA ASN A 367 2.89 7.45 -3.46
C ASN A 367 3.66 6.98 -2.22
N GLY A 368 4.86 7.52 -1.97
CA GLY A 368 5.66 7.19 -0.78
C GLY A 368 4.97 7.47 0.55
N PRO A 369 4.47 8.70 0.81
CA PRO A 369 3.70 9.05 2.01
C PRO A 369 2.54 8.09 2.28
N TYR A 370 1.70 7.87 1.27
CA TYR A 370 0.54 6.99 1.36
C TYR A 370 0.96 5.54 1.70
N ALA A 371 1.97 5.00 1.01
CA ALA A 371 2.46 3.65 1.24
C ALA A 371 3.04 3.49 2.65
N LEU A 372 3.83 4.46 3.12
CA LEU A 372 4.47 4.42 4.44
C LEU A 372 3.44 4.46 5.58
N ILE A 373 2.44 5.34 5.49
CA ILE A 373 1.40 5.44 6.52
C ILE A 373 0.57 4.16 6.58
N THR A 374 0.13 3.67 5.42
CA THR A 374 -0.75 2.49 5.32
C THR A 374 -0.06 1.23 5.83
N THR A 375 1.26 1.10 5.64
CA THR A 375 2.02 -0.10 6.00
C THR A 375 2.70 0.01 7.36
N ALA A 376 3.79 0.77 7.46
CA ALA A 376 4.64 0.81 8.63
C ALA A 376 3.98 1.55 9.80
N VAL A 377 3.39 2.72 9.54
CA VAL A 377 2.82 3.55 10.61
C VAL A 377 1.57 2.93 11.22
N SER A 378 0.64 2.44 10.38
CA SER A 378 -0.59 1.80 10.86
C SER A 378 -0.29 0.55 11.70
N ALA A 379 0.70 -0.24 11.28
CA ALA A 379 1.17 -1.40 12.03
C ALA A 379 1.81 -1.00 13.36
N ASN A 380 2.62 0.07 13.40
CA ASN A 380 3.25 0.57 14.62
C ASN A 380 2.21 1.08 15.62
N LEU A 381 1.26 1.90 15.17
CA LEU A 381 0.16 2.41 16.00
C LEU A 381 -0.72 1.29 16.55
N GLY A 382 -0.98 0.25 15.75
CA GLY A 382 -1.73 -0.93 16.18
C GLY A 382 -1.00 -1.79 17.23
N THR A 383 0.30 -1.55 17.48
CA THR A 383 1.09 -2.22 18.53
C THR A 383 1.40 -1.34 19.74
N HIS A 384 0.75 -0.17 19.85
CA HIS A 384 0.94 0.76 20.95
C HIS A 384 0.81 0.04 22.31
N PRO A 385 1.60 0.40 23.35
CA PRO A 385 1.57 -0.26 24.67
C PRO A 385 0.16 -0.39 25.28
N CYS A 386 -0.73 0.55 24.97
CA CYS A 386 -2.15 0.53 25.37
C CYS A 386 -2.98 -0.62 24.77
N LEU A 387 -2.43 -1.35 23.79
CA LEU A 387 -3.08 -2.44 23.05
C LEU A 387 -2.39 -3.80 23.25
N GLN A 388 -1.38 -3.87 24.13
CA GLN A 388 -0.63 -5.12 24.38
C GLN A 388 -1.56 -6.24 24.86
N GLY A 389 -1.53 -7.38 24.15
CA GLY A 389 -2.35 -8.56 24.45
C GLY A 389 -3.66 -8.67 23.67
N ASN A 390 -4.02 -7.68 22.85
CA ASN A 390 -5.25 -7.70 22.06
C ASN A 390 -4.95 -7.58 20.55
N THR A 391 -4.71 -8.71 19.89
CA THR A 391 -4.45 -8.77 18.44
C THR A 391 -5.57 -8.17 17.60
N LYS A 392 -6.82 -8.21 18.08
CA LYS A 392 -8.00 -7.63 17.41
C LYS A 392 -8.00 -6.11 17.42
N ALA A 393 -7.41 -5.48 18.44
CA ALA A 393 -7.30 -4.04 18.53
C ALA A 393 -6.44 -3.42 17.42
N MET A 394 -5.41 -4.15 16.98
CA MET A 394 -4.52 -3.75 15.88
C MET A 394 -5.32 -3.60 14.57
N ALA A 395 -6.18 -4.58 14.27
CA ALA A 395 -7.04 -4.56 13.08
C ALA A 395 -7.99 -3.37 13.08
N THR A 396 -8.54 -3.00 14.26
CA THR A 396 -9.43 -1.84 14.40
C THR A 396 -8.71 -0.51 14.09
N VAL A 397 -7.48 -0.32 14.59
CA VAL A 397 -6.70 0.91 14.31
C VAL A 397 -6.34 1.02 12.83
N THR A 398 -5.90 -0.09 12.22
CA THR A 398 -5.62 -0.14 10.78
C THR A 398 -6.89 0.13 9.96
N ALA A 399 -8.04 -0.41 10.37
CA ALA A 399 -9.32 -0.17 9.71
C ALA A 399 -9.78 1.29 9.80
N ILE A 400 -9.56 1.98 10.93
CA ILE A 400 -9.86 3.42 11.07
C ILE A 400 -8.99 4.25 10.12
N ILE A 401 -7.68 4.00 10.14
CA ILE A 401 -6.72 4.73 9.31
C ILE A 401 -7.02 4.50 7.83
N ASP A 402 -7.06 3.25 7.39
CA ASP A 402 -7.26 2.93 5.98
C ASP A 402 -8.70 3.18 5.51
N GLY A 403 -9.69 3.07 6.40
CA GLY A 403 -11.08 3.49 6.14
C GLY A 403 -11.16 4.99 5.84
N THR A 404 -10.54 5.81 6.70
CA THR A 404 -10.45 7.27 6.49
C THR A 404 -9.67 7.60 5.21
N GLY A 405 -8.54 6.95 4.98
CA GLY A 405 -7.81 7.06 3.72
C GLY A 405 -8.69 6.77 2.51
N SER A 406 -9.49 5.70 2.57
CA SER A 406 -10.37 5.27 1.48
C SER A 406 -11.49 6.26 1.19
N MET A 407 -11.93 7.04 2.18
CA MET A 407 -12.83 8.18 1.93
C MET A 407 -12.15 9.26 1.09
N GLY A 408 -10.88 9.58 1.38
CA GLY A 408 -10.10 10.53 0.58
C GLY A 408 -9.86 10.02 -0.83
N ALA A 409 -9.56 8.73 -0.95
CA ALA A 409 -9.46 8.03 -2.22
C ALA A 409 -10.73 8.17 -3.07
N ALA A 410 -11.91 8.12 -2.45
CA ALA A 410 -13.19 8.30 -3.12
C ALA A 410 -13.46 9.76 -3.52
N LEU A 411 -13.08 10.70 -2.66
CA LEU A 411 -13.34 12.12 -2.87
C LEU A 411 -12.48 12.73 -3.98
N GLY A 412 -11.21 12.31 -4.13
CA GLY A 412 -10.28 12.88 -5.13
C GLY A 412 -10.74 12.74 -6.59
N PRO A 413 -11.01 11.51 -7.06
CA PRO A 413 -11.55 11.26 -8.38
C PRO A 413 -12.90 11.94 -8.63
N LEU A 414 -13.77 12.02 -7.61
CA LEU A 414 -15.04 12.77 -7.71
C LEU A 414 -14.78 14.25 -7.97
N LEU A 415 -13.99 14.89 -7.11
CA LEU A 415 -13.65 16.31 -7.26
C LEU A 415 -12.95 16.57 -8.59
N THR A 416 -12.14 15.61 -9.06
CA THR A 416 -11.49 15.69 -10.36
C THR A 416 -12.51 15.74 -11.49
N GLY A 417 -13.53 14.89 -11.48
CA GLY A 417 -14.60 14.93 -12.49
C GLY A 417 -15.46 16.20 -12.45
N ILE A 418 -15.65 16.78 -11.26
CA ILE A 418 -16.38 18.06 -11.11
C ILE A 418 -15.52 19.25 -11.58
N ILE A 419 -14.20 19.19 -11.36
CA ILE A 419 -13.27 20.31 -11.61
C ILE A 419 -12.66 20.25 -13.01
N SER A 420 -12.45 19.08 -13.60
CA SER A 420 -11.81 18.90 -14.92
C SER A 420 -12.47 19.73 -16.03
N PRO A 421 -13.81 19.94 -16.08
CA PRO A 421 -14.43 20.79 -17.09
C PRO A 421 -14.01 22.26 -16.99
N THR A 422 -13.63 22.73 -15.79
CA THR A 422 -13.11 24.09 -15.58
C THR A 422 -11.62 24.24 -15.96
N GLY A 423 -10.95 23.12 -16.27
CA GLY A 423 -9.57 23.06 -16.71
C GLY A 423 -8.65 22.31 -15.74
N TRP A 424 -7.71 21.54 -16.32
CA TRP A 424 -6.76 20.71 -15.58
C TRP A 424 -5.84 21.49 -14.62
N ASN A 425 -5.62 22.78 -14.82
CA ASN A 425 -4.87 23.60 -13.86
C ASN A 425 -5.53 23.58 -12.48
N ASN A 426 -6.86 23.67 -12.42
CA ASN A 426 -7.61 23.69 -11.17
C ASN A 426 -7.56 22.32 -10.46
N VAL A 427 -7.56 21.22 -11.22
CA VAL A 427 -7.35 19.87 -10.69
C VAL A 427 -5.98 19.77 -10.02
N PHE A 428 -4.92 20.20 -10.71
CA PHE A 428 -3.57 20.17 -10.12
C PHE A 428 -3.43 21.09 -8.89
N PHE A 429 -4.05 22.27 -8.87
CA PHE A 429 -4.07 23.12 -7.68
C PHE A 429 -4.82 22.49 -6.51
N MET A 430 -5.93 21.79 -6.77
CA MET A 430 -6.63 21.02 -5.75
C MET A 430 -5.71 19.93 -5.17
N LEU A 431 -4.97 19.20 -6.01
CA LEU A 431 -4.03 18.16 -5.55
C LEU A 431 -2.88 18.74 -4.72
N ILE A 432 -2.30 19.87 -5.14
CA ILE A 432 -1.26 20.59 -4.39
C ILE A 432 -1.80 21.06 -3.03
N ALA A 433 -3.02 21.61 -3.01
CA ALA A 433 -3.66 22.03 -1.77
C ALA A 433 -3.90 20.85 -0.82
N ALA A 434 -4.29 19.68 -1.35
CA ALA A 434 -4.44 18.46 -0.57
C ALA A 434 -3.11 18.02 0.07
N ASP A 435 -2.00 18.00 -0.67
CA ASP A 435 -0.68 17.64 -0.12
C ASP A 435 -0.23 18.62 0.99
N VAL A 436 -0.44 19.92 0.79
CA VAL A 436 -0.11 20.94 1.79
C VAL A 436 -0.97 20.78 3.04
N LEU A 437 -2.28 20.53 2.90
CA LEU A 437 -3.17 20.25 4.02
C LEU A 437 -2.77 18.97 4.76
N ALA A 438 -2.38 17.91 4.05
CA ALA A 438 -1.88 16.67 4.63
C ALA A 438 -0.65 16.95 5.54
N ALA A 439 0.32 17.72 5.03
CA ALA A 439 1.52 18.08 5.76
C ALA A 439 1.21 18.93 7.01
N ILE A 440 0.29 19.90 6.90
CA ILE A 440 -0.14 20.74 8.03
C ILE A 440 -0.81 19.90 9.11
N LEU A 441 -1.70 18.97 8.74
CA LEU A 441 -2.43 18.14 9.70
C LEU A 441 -1.51 17.17 10.45
N LEU A 442 -0.41 16.73 9.82
CA LEU A 442 0.59 15.87 10.47
C LEU A 442 1.64 16.66 11.27
N SER A 443 1.69 18.00 11.15
CA SER A 443 2.71 18.85 11.76
C SER A 443 2.82 18.69 13.29
N ARG A 444 1.69 18.50 13.99
CA ARG A 444 1.67 18.28 15.44
C ARG A 444 2.42 17.02 15.85
N GLN A 445 2.22 15.93 15.10
CA GLN A 445 2.91 14.66 15.31
C GLN A 445 4.41 14.80 15.02
N VAL A 446 4.76 15.55 13.97
CA VAL A 446 6.16 15.86 13.64
C VAL A 446 6.85 16.67 14.73
N MET A 447 6.17 17.67 15.32
CA MET A 447 6.74 18.42 16.45
C MET A 447 7.06 17.50 17.64
N PHE A 448 6.21 16.52 17.93
CA PHE A 448 6.46 15.53 18.96
C PHE A 448 7.67 14.63 18.63
N GLU A 449 7.77 14.15 17.39
CA GLU A 449 8.91 13.35 16.93
C GLU A 449 10.22 14.14 16.95
N LEU A 450 10.22 15.41 16.51
CA LEU A 450 11.38 16.29 16.55
C LEU A 450 11.88 16.51 17.98
N GLN A 451 10.99 16.74 18.94
CA GLN A 451 11.37 16.88 20.35
C GLN A 451 12.03 15.61 20.89
N ARG A 452 11.50 14.43 20.53
CA ARG A 452 12.08 13.13 20.91
C ARG A 452 13.45 12.91 20.26
N CYS A 453 13.54 13.08 18.93
CA CYS A 453 14.77 12.94 18.13
C CYS A 453 15.86 13.91 18.73
N CYS A 454 15.56 15.19 19.00
CA CYS A 454 16.47 16.15 19.66
C CYS A 454 16.90 15.76 21.09
N SER A 455 15.98 15.20 21.89
CA SER A 455 16.29 14.76 23.26
C SER A 455 17.22 13.54 23.30
N SER A 456 17.20 12.69 22.26
CA SER A 456 18.07 11.53 22.13
C SER A 456 19.49 11.95 21.79
N SER A 457 19.66 12.79 20.76
CA SER A 457 20.98 13.31 20.38
C SER A 457 21.65 14.10 21.52
N ARG A 458 20.87 14.84 22.33
CA ARG A 458 21.40 15.52 23.52
C ARG A 458 21.92 14.52 24.57
N ARG A 459 21.24 13.40 24.77
CA ARG A 459 21.65 12.35 25.72
C ARG A 459 22.91 11.62 25.24
N GLU A 460 23.00 11.32 23.94
CA GLU A 460 24.20 10.72 23.34
C GLU A 460 25.42 11.63 23.46
N MET A 461 25.26 12.93 23.17
CA MET A 461 26.32 13.92 23.32
C MET A 461 26.77 14.10 24.77
N LEU A 462 25.83 14.04 25.72
CA LEU A 462 26.17 14.04 27.15
C LEU A 462 26.90 12.75 27.54
N ALA A 463 26.45 11.59 27.07
CA ALA A 463 27.09 10.31 27.36
C ALA A 463 28.52 10.23 26.78
N SER A 464 28.75 10.74 25.56
CA SER A 464 30.09 10.83 24.99
C SER A 464 30.98 11.77 25.79
N SER A 465 30.45 12.94 26.20
CA SER A 465 31.21 13.89 27.02
C SER A 465 31.59 13.34 28.40
N LEU A 466 30.75 12.48 28.99
CA LEU A 466 31.04 11.80 30.26
C LEU A 466 32.09 10.70 30.07
N SER A 467 32.01 9.92 28.99
CA SER A 467 33.02 8.92 28.63
C SER A 467 34.40 9.55 28.40
N ASP A 468 34.46 10.70 27.72
CA ASP A 468 35.71 11.44 27.50
C ASP A 468 36.28 11.98 28.83
N ARG A 469 35.41 12.36 29.77
CA ARG A 469 35.82 12.84 31.10
C ARG A 469 36.32 11.71 32.01
N GLU A 470 35.69 10.55 31.99
CA GLU A 470 36.15 9.36 32.74
C GLU A 470 37.49 8.82 32.20
N SER A 471 37.66 8.80 30.88
CA SER A 471 38.94 8.42 30.26
C SER A 471 40.08 9.40 30.59
N GLY A 472 39.79 10.71 30.62
CA GLY A 472 40.75 11.74 31.06
C GLY A 472 41.16 11.62 32.54
N ILE A 473 40.22 11.28 33.43
CA ILE A 473 40.51 11.06 34.86
C ILE A 473 41.42 9.85 35.08
N HIS A 474 41.25 8.78 34.28
CA HIS A 474 42.13 7.61 34.35
C HIS A 474 43.56 7.89 33.87
N THR A 475 43.75 8.77 32.88
CA THR A 475 45.09 9.18 32.43
C THR A 475 45.80 10.08 33.46
N ASP A 476 45.07 10.98 34.12
CA ASP A 476 45.64 11.86 35.15
C ASP A 476 45.95 11.12 36.45
N SER A 477 45.11 10.15 36.84
CA SER A 477 45.40 9.28 37.99
C SER A 477 46.64 8.42 37.74
N ALA A 478 46.82 7.88 36.53
CA ALA A 478 48.03 7.13 36.17
C ALA A 478 49.29 8.01 36.16
N ALA A 479 49.20 9.27 35.71
CA ALA A 479 50.31 10.22 35.74
C ALA A 479 50.72 10.60 37.18
N SER A 480 49.76 10.75 38.11
CA SER A 480 50.03 11.05 39.52
C SER A 480 50.66 9.88 40.29
N SER A 481 50.43 8.63 39.87
CA SER A 481 51.07 7.46 40.47
C SER A 481 52.53 7.28 40.06
N TYR A 482 52.98 7.89 38.95
CA TYR A 482 54.38 7.87 38.52
C TYR A 482 55.23 9.01 39.11
N SER A 483 54.62 10.08 39.64
CA SER A 483 55.39 11.20 40.23
C SER A 483 55.80 10.99 41.69
N ASN A 484 55.24 9.99 42.39
CA ASN A 484 55.53 9.75 43.81
C ASN A 484 56.59 8.66 44.08
N SER A 485 57.30 8.17 43.06
CA SER A 485 58.30 7.09 43.21
C SER A 485 59.76 7.55 43.08
N TRP A 486 60.07 8.85 43.12
CA TRP A 486 61.41 9.37 42.82
C TRP A 486 62.15 10.11 43.95
N ASP A 487 61.59 10.21 45.16
CA ASP A 487 62.22 11.01 46.25
C ASP A 487 62.76 10.23 47.46
N GLU A 488 62.93 8.91 47.37
CA GLU A 488 63.50 8.13 48.48
C GLU A 488 64.64 7.21 48.04
N GLN A 489 65.82 7.79 47.79
CA GLN A 489 67.13 7.14 47.94
C GLN A 489 68.29 8.15 47.78
N ALA A 490 68.68 8.80 48.88
CA ALA A 490 69.99 9.43 49.01
C ALA A 490 71.03 8.39 49.48
N PRO A 491 72.20 8.26 48.81
CA PRO A 491 73.22 7.28 49.18
C PRO A 491 74.26 7.84 50.15
N LEU A 492 74.69 7.00 51.09
CA LEU A 492 75.85 7.19 51.97
C LEU A 492 77.14 6.74 51.24
N LEU A 493 78.07 7.67 50.99
CA LEU A 493 79.44 7.72 51.55
C LEU A 493 80.43 8.48 50.65
N GLY A 494 81.29 9.24 51.31
CA GLY A 494 82.21 10.21 50.72
C GLY A 494 83.60 9.70 50.35
N SER A 495 84.28 10.56 49.60
CA SER A 495 85.72 10.85 49.60
C SER A 495 85.93 12.12 48.80
#